data_AF-A0A956P1V8-F1
#
_entry.id   AF-A0A956P1V8-F1
#
_cell.length_a   1.000
_cell.length_b   1.000
_cell.length_c   1.000
_cell.angle_alpha   90.00
_cell.angle_beta   90.00
_cell.angle_gamma   90.00
#
_symmetry.space_group_name_H-M   'P 1'
#
loop_
_entity.id
_entity.type
_entity.pdbx_description
1 polymer ?
#
loop_
_entity_poly.entity_id
_entity_poly.type
_entity_poly.pdbx_seq_one_letter_code
_entity_poly.pdbx_strand_id
1 'polypeptide(L)'
;MSTTPAEPFTRASIYLGPLLEAHGFRLVAREYGEEADSAAFAEYQRGDLALRLVWEPEARALWLESARTTGGSIISRWIDIEWSVAGTRQPLDTALDDARLERLGQALGRFLLPDGRPA
;
A
#
# COMPACT_ATOMS: atom_id res chain seq x y z
N MET A 1 3.13 0.96 -26.24
CA MET A 1 3.76 2.20 -25.76
C MET A 1 4.04 1.99 -24.28
N SER A 2 5.28 2.14 -23.82
CA SER A 2 5.63 1.96 -22.41
C SER A 2 5.13 3.18 -21.63
N THR A 3 4.12 3.00 -20.79
CA THR A 3 3.68 4.02 -19.84
C THR A 3 4.75 4.15 -18.76
N THR A 4 5.38 5.32 -18.68
CA THR A 4 6.25 5.64 -17.55
C THR A 4 5.35 5.79 -16.33
N PRO A 5 5.59 5.04 -15.23
CA PRO A 5 4.75 5.13 -14.05
C PRO A 5 4.84 6.52 -13.41
N ALA A 6 3.75 6.97 -12.80
CA ALA A 6 3.71 8.23 -12.06
C ALA A 6 4.87 8.27 -11.02
N GLU A 7 5.58 9.40 -10.97
CA GLU A 7 6.76 9.59 -10.12
C GLU A 7 6.49 9.28 -8.63
N PRO A 8 5.36 9.74 -8.02
CA PRO A 8 5.07 9.45 -6.62
C PRO A 8 4.93 7.96 -6.32
N PHE A 9 4.24 7.21 -7.19
CA PHE A 9 4.04 5.77 -7.03
C PHE A 9 5.34 4.99 -7.19
N THR A 10 6.18 5.39 -8.15
CA THR A 10 7.48 4.77 -8.37
C THR A 10 8.40 4.98 -7.17
N ARG A 11 8.48 6.21 -6.67
CA ARG A 11 9.27 6.55 -5.48
C ARG A 11 8.78 5.78 -4.26
N ALA A 12 7.47 5.73 -4.03
CA ALA A 12 6.87 4.96 -2.94
C ALA A 12 7.15 3.45 -3.05
N SER A 13 7.08 2.88 -4.27
CA SER A 13 7.39 1.46 -4.50
C SER A 13 8.84 1.11 -4.20
N ILE A 14 9.78 1.98 -4.59
CA ILE A 14 11.22 1.81 -4.31
C ILE A 14 11.50 1.90 -2.81
N TYR A 15 10.83 2.83 -2.11
CA TYR A 15 11.02 3.02 -0.67
C TYR A 15 10.38 1.91 0.17
N LEU A 16 9.12 1.58 -0.09
CA LEU A 16 8.33 0.65 0.73
C LEU A 16 8.54 -0.82 0.36
N GLY A 17 8.91 -1.12 -0.90
CA GLY A 17 9.12 -2.48 -1.39
C GLY A 17 10.12 -3.29 -0.54
N PRO A 18 11.34 -2.80 -0.31
CA PRO A 18 12.32 -3.48 0.54
C PRO A 18 11.85 -3.71 1.97
N LEU A 19 11.04 -2.79 2.53
CA LEU A 19 10.47 -2.96 3.87
C LEU A 19 9.47 -4.12 3.90
N LEU A 20 8.58 -4.19 2.91
CA LEU A 20 7.63 -5.30 2.77
C LEU A 20 8.35 -6.64 2.59
N GLU A 21 9.37 -6.68 1.73
CA GLU A 21 10.20 -7.86 1.50
C GLU A 21 10.94 -8.32 2.76
N ALA A 22 11.49 -7.38 3.56
CA ALA A 22 12.12 -7.68 4.84
C ALA A 22 11.15 -8.32 5.84
N HIS A 23 9.84 -8.05 5.71
CA HIS A 23 8.79 -8.70 6.49
C HIS A 23 8.24 -9.98 5.84
N GLY A 24 8.85 -10.47 4.76
CA GLY A 24 8.50 -11.72 4.09
C GLY A 24 7.33 -11.61 3.11
N PHE A 25 6.89 -10.41 2.76
CA PHE A 25 5.95 -10.22 1.65
C PHE A 25 6.65 -10.40 0.30
N ARG A 26 5.89 -10.85 -0.69
CA ARG A 26 6.33 -10.96 -2.08
C ARG A 26 5.42 -10.14 -2.97
N LEU A 27 5.99 -9.39 -3.91
CA LEU A 27 5.22 -8.73 -4.95
C LEU A 27 4.51 -9.78 -5.82
N VAL A 28 3.19 -9.71 -5.92
CA VAL A 28 2.37 -10.65 -6.71
C VAL A 28 1.73 -9.99 -7.93
N ALA A 29 1.46 -8.69 -7.86
CA ALA A 29 0.90 -7.95 -8.96
C ALA A 29 1.41 -6.51 -8.94
N ARG A 30 1.56 -5.94 -10.13
CA ARG A 30 1.79 -4.53 -10.32
C ARG A 30 1.02 -4.09 -11.55
N GLU A 31 0.18 -3.08 -11.39
CA GLU A 31 -0.66 -2.56 -12.45
C GLU A 31 -0.46 -1.06 -12.55
N TYR A 32 -0.37 -0.59 -13.79
CA TYR A 32 -0.34 0.81 -14.16
C TYR A 32 -1.52 1.01 -15.09
N GLY A 33 -2.35 2.02 -14.84
CA GLY A 33 -3.38 2.37 -15.82
C GLY A 33 -2.75 2.83 -17.15
N GLU A 34 -3.58 2.88 -18.18
CA GLU A 34 -3.13 3.05 -19.56
C GLU A 34 -2.59 4.46 -19.85
N GLU A 35 -2.90 5.44 -19.01
CA GLU A 35 -2.42 6.83 -19.14
C GLU A 35 -1.37 7.17 -18.08
N ALA A 36 -0.50 8.14 -18.37
CA ALA A 36 0.59 8.55 -17.47
C ALA A 36 0.11 9.05 -16.10
N ASP A 37 -1.10 9.61 -16.06
CA ASP A 37 -1.79 10.09 -14.85
C ASP A 37 -2.91 9.14 -14.41
N SER A 38 -2.80 7.84 -14.71
CA SER A 38 -3.77 6.84 -14.24
C SER A 38 -3.44 6.33 -12.85
N ALA A 39 -4.45 5.72 -12.22
CA ALA A 39 -4.27 4.95 -10.99
C ALA A 39 -3.21 3.85 -11.19
N ALA A 40 -2.49 3.56 -10.12
CA ALA A 40 -1.49 2.50 -10.10
C ALA A 40 -1.52 1.76 -8.77
N PHE A 41 -1.20 0.46 -8.81
CA PHE A 41 -1.04 -0.29 -7.57
C PHE A 41 0.05 -1.36 -7.65
N ALA A 42 0.61 -1.68 -6.49
CA ALA A 42 1.53 -2.79 -6.30
C ALA A 42 1.00 -3.63 -5.13
N GLU A 43 0.68 -4.89 -5.42
CA GLU A 43 0.17 -5.83 -4.44
C GLU A 43 1.25 -6.80 -3.99
N TYR A 44 1.34 -6.97 -2.68
CA TYR A 44 2.29 -7.82 -1.99
C TYR A 44 1.53 -8.80 -1.10
N GLN A 45 1.94 -10.07 -1.06
CA GLN A 45 1.27 -11.09 -0.25
C GLN A 45 2.25 -11.84 0.66
N ARG A 46 1.76 -12.21 1.85
CA ARG A 46 2.43 -13.06 2.84
C ARG A 46 1.40 -13.88 3.60
N GLY A 47 1.38 -15.20 3.38
CA GLY A 47 0.43 -16.09 4.06
C GLY A 47 -1.01 -15.70 3.76
N ASP A 48 -1.76 -15.35 4.80
CA ASP A 48 -3.19 -14.98 4.77
C ASP A 48 -3.43 -13.45 4.72
N LEU A 49 -2.41 -12.67 4.36
CA LEU A 49 -2.43 -11.22 4.34
C LEU A 49 -1.90 -10.68 3.00
N ALA A 50 -2.68 -9.80 2.39
CA ALA A 50 -2.28 -8.99 1.25
C ALA A 50 -2.14 -7.52 1.68
N LEU A 51 -1.14 -6.85 1.13
CA LEU A 51 -0.92 -5.41 1.24
C LEU A 51 -0.86 -4.82 -0.15
N ARG A 52 -1.44 -3.64 -0.35
CA ARG A 52 -1.44 -2.96 -1.63
C ARG A 52 -1.03 -1.51 -1.44
N LEU A 53 0.03 -1.09 -2.14
CA LEU A 53 0.33 0.33 -2.33
C LEU A 53 -0.56 0.85 -3.45
N VAL A 54 -1.28 1.93 -3.19
CA VAL A 54 -2.24 2.52 -4.12
C VAL A 54 -1.85 3.96 -4.41
N TRP A 55 -1.88 4.33 -5.69
CA TRP A 55 -1.81 5.69 -6.19
C TRP A 55 -3.14 6.06 -6.84
N GLU A 56 -3.75 7.13 -6.35
CA GLU A 56 -4.95 7.73 -6.94
C GLU A 56 -4.62 9.14 -7.45
N PRO A 57 -4.49 9.32 -8.77
CA PRO A 57 -4.13 10.59 -9.38
C PRO A 57 -5.17 11.69 -9.16
N GLU A 58 -6.48 11.37 -9.18
CA GLU A 58 -7.54 12.38 -9.05
C GLU A 58 -7.52 13.03 -7.65
N ALA A 59 -7.31 12.20 -6.62
CA ALA A 59 -7.16 12.66 -5.25
C ALA A 59 -5.74 13.14 -4.93
N ARG A 60 -4.77 12.89 -5.84
CA ARG A 60 -3.34 13.06 -5.63
C ARG A 60 -2.87 12.45 -4.30
N ALA A 61 -3.25 11.19 -4.07
CA ALA A 61 -3.01 10.52 -2.80
C ALA A 61 -2.31 9.17 -2.97
N LEU A 62 -1.46 8.86 -2.00
CA LEU A 62 -0.76 7.59 -1.85
C LEU A 62 -1.13 6.97 -0.52
N TRP A 63 -1.51 5.69 -0.51
CA TRP A 63 -1.77 4.96 0.73
C TRP A 63 -1.48 3.46 0.60
N LEU A 64 -1.49 2.78 1.74
CA LEU A 64 -1.38 1.33 1.82
C LEU A 64 -2.69 0.75 2.34
N GLU A 65 -3.17 -0.29 1.69
CA GLU A 65 -4.35 -1.04 2.14
C GLU A 65 -3.97 -2.48 2.47
N SER A 66 -4.77 -3.10 3.31
CA SER A 66 -4.64 -4.51 3.67
C SER A 66 -5.94 -5.27 3.42
N ALA A 67 -5.81 -6.54 3.09
CA ALA A 67 -6.92 -7.48 3.04
C ALA A 67 -6.48 -8.88 3.46
N ARG A 68 -7.43 -9.66 3.99
CA ARG A 68 -7.22 -11.07 4.32
C ARG A 68 -7.32 -11.92 3.06
N THR A 69 -6.51 -12.96 2.99
CA THR A 69 -6.48 -13.89 1.85
C THR A 69 -6.70 -15.33 2.30
N THR A 70 -7.20 -16.16 1.37
CA THR A 70 -7.29 -17.61 1.53
C THR A 70 -7.05 -18.26 0.17
N GLY A 71 -6.06 -19.16 0.11
CA GLY A 71 -5.67 -19.79 -1.16
C GLY A 71 -5.22 -18.80 -2.23
N GLY A 72 -4.67 -17.64 -1.83
CA GLY A 72 -4.26 -16.56 -2.74
C GLY A 72 -5.39 -15.63 -3.18
N SER A 73 -6.64 -15.93 -2.85
CA SER A 73 -7.79 -15.07 -3.14
C SER A 73 -8.05 -14.09 -2.00
N ILE A 74 -8.37 -12.83 -2.33
CA ILE A 74 -8.84 -11.83 -1.37
C ILE A 74 -10.23 -12.22 -0.84
N ILE A 75 -10.38 -12.29 0.48
CA ILE A 75 -11.65 -12.70 1.14
C ILE A 75 -12.24 -11.62 2.06
N SER A 76 -11.56 -10.47 2.21
CA SER A 76 -12.07 -9.32 2.96
C SER A 76 -12.15 -8.09 2.07
N ARG A 77 -12.78 -7.04 2.59
CA ARG A 77 -12.61 -5.70 2.01
C ARG A 77 -11.18 -5.23 2.23
N TRP A 78 -10.69 -4.42 1.31
CA TRP A 78 -9.47 -3.64 1.49
C TRP A 78 -9.72 -2.54 2.52
N ILE A 79 -8.77 -2.36 3.43
CA ILE A 79 -8.83 -1.36 4.50
C ILE A 79 -7.48 -0.65 4.55
N ASP A 80 -7.52 0.68 4.55
CA ASP A 80 -6.35 1.52 4.78
C ASP A 80 -5.66 1.14 6.10
N ILE A 81 -4.35 0.88 6.04
CA ILE A 81 -3.59 0.46 7.21
C ILE A 81 -3.46 1.58 8.24
N GLU A 82 -3.44 2.85 7.84
CA GLU A 82 -3.39 3.98 8.75
C GLU A 82 -4.69 4.08 9.56
N TRP A 83 -5.84 3.74 8.94
CA TRP A 83 -7.11 3.67 9.65
C TRP A 83 -7.15 2.48 10.61
N SER A 84 -6.63 1.33 10.17
CA SER A 84 -6.54 0.14 11.01
C SER A 84 -5.66 0.39 12.24
N VAL A 85 -4.52 1.07 12.07
CA VAL A 85 -3.61 1.46 13.16
C VAL A 85 -4.22 2.54 14.06
N ALA A 86 -4.92 3.53 13.50
CA ALA A 86 -5.55 4.59 14.28
C ALA A 86 -6.87 4.16 14.96
N GLY A 87 -7.42 3.00 14.59
CA GLY A 87 -8.73 2.51 15.04
C GLY A 87 -9.93 3.32 14.52
N THR A 88 -9.69 4.34 13.69
CA THR A 88 -10.72 5.23 13.14
C THR A 88 -10.30 5.73 11.76
N ARG A 89 -11.29 6.07 10.93
CA ARG A 89 -11.05 6.65 9.61
C ARG A 89 -10.38 8.02 9.75
N GLN A 90 -9.22 8.17 9.11
CA GLN A 90 -8.51 9.43 9.03
C GLN A 90 -8.87 10.18 7.73
N PRO A 91 -8.73 11.53 7.69
CA PRO A 91 -8.75 12.27 6.44
C PRO A 91 -7.70 11.73 5.47
N LEU A 92 -8.02 11.77 4.17
CA LEU A 92 -7.07 11.35 3.13
C LEU A 92 -5.88 12.32 3.10
N ASP A 93 -4.67 11.79 3.22
CA ASP A 93 -3.42 12.55 3.17
C ASP A 93 -2.95 12.67 1.71
N THR A 94 -2.93 13.90 1.21
CA THR A 94 -2.51 14.24 -0.17
C THR A 94 -1.08 14.75 -0.25
N ALA A 95 -0.32 14.71 0.85
CA ALA A 95 1.10 15.00 0.82
C ALA A 95 1.82 13.94 -0.02
N LEU A 96 2.73 14.39 -0.88
CA LEU A 96 3.54 13.52 -1.76
C LEU A 96 5.03 13.76 -1.53
N ASP A 97 5.43 14.20 -0.35
CA ASP A 97 6.84 14.42 0.01
C ASP A 97 7.46 13.18 0.68
N ASP A 98 8.75 13.25 0.99
CA ASP A 98 9.45 12.18 1.68
C ASP A 98 8.85 11.92 3.08
N ALA A 99 8.35 12.96 3.73
CA ALA A 99 7.66 12.83 5.03
C ALA A 99 6.40 11.96 4.92
N ARG A 100 5.67 12.00 3.80
CA ARG A 100 4.56 11.05 3.55
C ARG A 100 5.07 9.61 3.48
N LEU A 101 6.17 9.36 2.76
CA LEU A 101 6.73 8.02 2.63
C LEU A 101 7.21 7.48 3.99
N GLU A 102 7.82 8.33 4.81
CA GLU A 102 8.18 8.00 6.19
C GLU A 102 6.95 7.65 7.04
N ARG A 103 5.87 8.45 6.96
CA ARG A 103 4.61 8.15 7.68
C ARG A 103 4.01 6.81 7.24
N LEU A 104 3.97 6.53 5.94
CA LEU A 104 3.51 5.24 5.41
C LEU A 104 4.39 4.08 5.89
N GLY A 105 5.71 4.25 5.90
CA GLY A 105 6.64 3.26 6.44
C GLY A 105 6.43 3.01 7.94
N GLN A 106 6.18 4.06 8.72
CA GLN A 106 5.86 3.95 10.15
C GLN A 106 4.52 3.25 10.39
N ALA A 107 3.48 3.60 9.62
CA ALA A 107 2.17 2.95 9.69
C ALA A 107 2.28 1.46 9.33
N LEU A 108 3.02 1.13 8.27
CA LEU A 108 3.34 -0.25 7.90
C LEU A 108 4.05 -0.99 9.02
N GLY A 109 5.10 -0.39 9.60
CA GLY A 109 5.83 -0.98 10.72
C GLY A 109 4.92 -1.30 11.90
N ARG A 110 4.04 -0.35 12.30
CA ARG A 110 3.06 -0.54 13.38
C ARG A 110 2.03 -1.62 13.04
N PHE A 111 1.50 -1.61 11.82
CA PHE A 111 0.53 -2.59 11.34
C PHE A 111 1.06 -4.03 11.37
N LEU A 112 2.36 -4.20 11.13
CA LEU A 112 3.01 -5.51 11.09
C LEU A 112 3.51 -6.01 12.46
N LEU A 113 3.38 -5.23 13.53
CA LEU A 113 3.76 -5.67 14.87
C LEU A 113 2.88 -6.85 15.35
N PRO A 114 3.44 -7.81 16.11
CA PRO A 114 2.74 -9.03 16.53
C PRO A 114 1.42 -8.80 17.29
N ASP A 115 1.31 -7.66 17.98
CA ASP A 115 0.19 -7.33 18.87
C ASP A 115 -0.97 -6.60 18.15
N GLY A 116 -0.82 -6.30 16.85
CA GLY A 116 -1.75 -5.50 16.06
C GLY A 116 -2.79 -6.29 15.28
N ARG A 117 -3.13 -7.53 15.66
CA ARG A 117 -4.26 -8.23 15.02
C ARG A 117 -5.56 -7.50 15.38
N PRO A 118 -6.32 -6.95 14.42
CA PRO A 118 -7.71 -6.65 14.70
C PRO A 118 -8.40 -7.98 15.07
N ALA A 119 -9.14 -7.95 16.18
CA ALA A 119 -9.97 -9.05 16.65
C ALA A 119 -11.01 -9.47 15.59
#